data_AF-A0A1Y2HDZ5-F1
#
_entry.id   AF-A0A1Y2HDZ5-F1
#
_cell.length_a   1.000
_cell.length_b   1.000
_cell.length_c   1.000
_cell.angle_alpha   90.00
_cell.angle_beta   90.00
_cell.angle_gamma   90.00
#
_symmetry.space_group_name_H-M   'P 1'
#
loop_
_entity.id
_entity.type
_entity.pdbx_description
1 polymer ?
#
loop_
_entity_poly.entity_id
_entity_poly.type
_entity_poly.pdbx_seq_one_letter_code
_entity_poly.pdbx_strand_id
1 'polypeptide(L)'
;MSESSSTPSPSSAAASARTPSPPAAVDGPKPTVIRNSFLALGAGCMTGAVVGAYKQLPPGPTAAGMGSMWGAIGFTYFLSRAQLSKFLAEADTDKPAPVQPTPGSVTRRTITRPPPPATLHDRHTLLASVGAGAFTGSVSTLLVYGRRPRVLLPATLLAAASAGIAQSAYTWARHTRQDLLLWKYQANGANVEAAVTSQGGEHKQTQQQQQPMWDALVNTKWMPVRPLTDDEYLVSLNGQVAQVEAEVAKYERVMGKLQERIRELEEAEREK
;
A
#
# COMPACT_ATOMS: atom_id res chain seq x y z
N MET A 1 -57.99 -21.21 -34.73
CA MET A 1 -57.14 -22.07 -33.89
C MET A 1 -55.88 -22.42 -34.67
N SER A 2 -54.77 -21.77 -34.36
CA SER A 2 -53.41 -22.12 -34.78
C SER A 2 -52.48 -21.23 -33.97
N GLU A 3 -52.13 -21.69 -32.77
CA GLU A 3 -51.15 -21.02 -31.90
C GLU A 3 -49.75 -21.45 -32.35
N SER A 4 -48.98 -20.47 -32.82
CA SER A 4 -47.56 -20.61 -33.16
C SER A 4 -46.75 -20.52 -31.87
N SER A 5 -46.26 -21.66 -31.39
CA SER A 5 -45.35 -21.77 -30.26
C SER A 5 -43.90 -21.64 -30.73
N SER A 6 -43.34 -20.44 -30.64
CA SER A 6 -41.91 -20.20 -30.82
C SER A 6 -41.15 -20.57 -29.54
N THR A 7 -40.48 -21.72 -29.55
CA THR A 7 -39.51 -22.14 -28.53
C THR A 7 -38.24 -21.29 -28.63
N PRO A 8 -37.78 -20.63 -27.54
CA PRO A 8 -36.50 -19.94 -27.56
C PRO A 8 -35.34 -20.93 -27.48
N SER A 9 -34.36 -20.75 -28.35
CA SER A 9 -33.10 -21.52 -28.38
C SER A 9 -32.37 -21.46 -27.05
N PRO A 10 -31.81 -22.59 -26.56
CA PRO A 10 -30.96 -22.59 -25.38
C PRO A 10 -29.68 -21.80 -25.69
N SER A 11 -29.60 -20.60 -25.11
CA SER A 11 -28.41 -19.77 -25.08
C SER A 11 -27.23 -20.62 -24.63
N SER A 12 -26.23 -20.70 -25.49
CA SER A 12 -24.87 -21.17 -25.26
C SER A 12 -24.22 -20.38 -24.11
N ALA A 13 -24.62 -20.69 -22.88
CA ALA A 13 -23.85 -20.46 -21.68
C ALA A 13 -22.66 -21.44 -21.67
N ALA A 14 -21.84 -21.36 -22.71
CA ALA A 14 -20.57 -22.02 -22.78
C ALA A 14 -19.70 -21.40 -21.69
N ALA A 15 -19.53 -22.18 -20.63
CA ALA A 15 -18.37 -22.21 -19.76
C ALA A 15 -17.18 -21.42 -20.34
N SER A 16 -17.08 -20.13 -20.02
CA SER A 16 -15.79 -19.45 -19.96
C SER A 16 -15.03 -20.12 -18.83
N ALA A 17 -14.37 -21.22 -19.18
CA ALA A 17 -13.34 -21.84 -18.37
C ALA A 17 -12.39 -20.71 -17.95
N ARG A 18 -12.39 -20.41 -16.65
CA ARG A 18 -11.38 -19.57 -16.00
C ARG A 18 -10.03 -20.14 -16.41
N THR A 19 -9.39 -19.52 -17.40
CA THR A 19 -8.00 -19.80 -17.70
C THR A 19 -7.25 -19.45 -16.41
N PRO A 20 -6.59 -20.40 -15.73
CA PRO A 20 -5.82 -20.10 -14.55
C PRO A 20 -4.78 -19.06 -14.96
N SER A 21 -4.87 -17.88 -14.35
CA SER A 21 -3.87 -16.83 -14.54
C SER A 21 -2.49 -17.45 -14.30
N PRO A 22 -1.50 -17.18 -15.17
CA PRO A 22 -0.15 -17.68 -14.97
C PRO A 22 0.31 -17.32 -13.55
N PRO A 23 1.04 -18.22 -12.86
CA PRO A 23 1.47 -17.99 -11.49
C PRO A 23 2.19 -16.64 -11.47
N ALA A 24 1.62 -15.71 -10.69
CA ALA A 24 2.17 -14.37 -10.57
C ALA A 24 3.66 -14.51 -10.27
N ALA A 25 4.48 -13.88 -11.11
CA ALA A 25 5.93 -13.85 -10.93
C ALA A 25 6.20 -13.56 -9.46
N VAL A 26 7.04 -14.38 -8.82
CA VAL A 26 7.37 -14.25 -7.40
C VAL A 26 7.98 -12.87 -7.22
N ASP A 27 7.14 -11.90 -6.82
CA ASP A 27 7.57 -10.54 -6.57
C ASP A 27 8.67 -10.61 -5.52
N GLY A 28 9.90 -10.28 -5.94
CA GLY A 28 11.03 -10.17 -5.03
C GLY A 28 10.70 -9.25 -3.86
N PRO A 29 11.48 -9.31 -2.76
CA PRO A 29 11.26 -8.45 -1.60
C PRO A 29 11.15 -7.00 -2.06
N LYS A 30 9.99 -6.39 -1.79
CA LYS A 30 9.70 -5.01 -2.24
C LYS A 30 10.85 -4.09 -1.80
N PRO A 31 11.27 -3.12 -2.62
CA PRO A 31 12.41 -2.24 -2.32
C PRO A 31 12.29 -1.53 -0.95
N THR A 32 11.07 -1.38 -0.44
CA THR A 32 10.76 -0.89 0.90
C THR A 32 11.28 -1.78 2.04
N VAL A 33 11.23 -3.11 1.90
CA VAL A 33 11.73 -4.06 2.93
C VAL A 33 13.23 -3.91 3.09
N ILE A 34 13.96 -3.90 1.97
CA ILE A 34 15.42 -3.77 1.95
C ILE A 34 15.83 -2.43 2.55
N ARG A 35 15.25 -1.32 2.06
CA ARG A 35 15.53 0.02 2.56
C ARG A 35 15.32 0.14 4.08
N ASN A 36 14.18 -0.33 4.57
CA ASN A 36 13.86 -0.21 5.99
C ASN A 36 14.74 -1.11 6.87
N SER A 37 15.20 -2.25 6.34
CA SER A 37 16.15 -3.12 7.03
C SER A 37 17.53 -2.46 7.19
N PHE A 38 18.00 -1.74 6.16
CA PHE A 38 19.22 -0.95 6.25
C PHE A 38 19.11 0.20 7.24
N LEU A 39 17.95 0.85 7.34
CA LEU A 39 17.69 1.87 8.37
C LEU A 39 17.76 1.27 9.78
N ALA A 40 17.18 0.08 9.99
CA ALA A 40 17.28 -0.63 11.26
C ALA A 40 18.73 -1.02 11.60
N LEU A 41 19.51 -1.48 10.61
CA LEU A 41 20.95 -1.75 10.77
C LEU A 41 21.70 -0.49 11.20
N GLY A 42 21.46 0.64 10.53
CA GLY A 42 22.09 1.91 10.87
C GLY A 42 21.76 2.36 12.30
N ALA A 43 20.49 2.27 12.70
CA ALA A 43 20.06 2.57 14.06
C ALA A 43 20.74 1.63 15.09
N GLY A 44 20.90 0.35 14.76
CA GLY A 44 21.63 -0.62 15.57
C GLY A 44 23.11 -0.30 15.70
N CYS A 45 23.78 0.13 14.62
CA CYS A 45 25.17 0.57 14.66
C CYS A 45 25.35 1.79 15.55
N MET A 46 24.47 2.80 15.43
CA MET A 46 24.51 3.99 16.27
C MET A 46 24.31 3.64 17.74
N THR A 47 23.34 2.78 18.05
CA THR A 47 23.10 2.30 19.42
C THR A 47 24.31 1.56 19.96
N GLY A 48 24.92 0.68 19.16
CA GLY A 48 26.11 -0.07 19.57
C GLY A 48 27.34 0.79 19.77
N ALA A 49 27.52 1.87 18.99
CA ALA A 49 28.59 2.84 19.21
C ALA A 49 28.41 3.56 20.56
N VAL A 50 27.19 4.00 20.88
CA VAL A 50 26.86 4.66 22.16
C VAL A 50 27.07 3.72 23.33
N VAL A 51 26.56 2.48 23.24
CA VAL A 51 26.74 1.47 24.29
C VAL A 51 28.22 1.11 24.46
N GLY A 52 28.96 0.98 23.35
CA GLY A 52 30.39 0.72 23.36
C GLY A 52 31.16 1.80 24.10
N ALA A 53 30.91 3.07 23.76
CA ALA A 53 31.53 4.22 24.43
C ALA A 53 31.17 4.26 25.93
N TYR A 54 29.89 4.07 26.29
CA TYR A 54 29.44 4.10 27.68
C TYR A 54 30.04 2.98 28.54
N LYS A 55 30.15 1.76 27.97
CA LYS A 55 30.72 0.59 28.67
C LYS A 55 32.24 0.46 28.52
N GLN A 56 32.90 1.42 27.88
CA GLN A 56 34.34 1.38 27.59
C GLN A 56 34.76 0.13 26.77
N LEU A 57 33.86 -0.38 25.93
CA LEU A 57 34.12 -1.46 24.99
C LEU A 57 34.60 -0.89 23.65
N PRO A 58 35.34 -1.67 22.83
CA PRO A 58 35.71 -1.24 21.48
C PRO A 58 34.47 -0.85 20.65
N PRO A 59 34.27 0.42 20.30
CA PRO A 59 33.00 0.91 19.75
C PRO A 59 32.71 0.32 18.37
N GLY A 60 33.74 0.05 17.56
CA GLY A 60 33.60 -0.53 16.23
C GLY A 60 32.97 -1.93 16.25
N PRO A 61 33.59 -2.92 16.91
CA PRO A 61 33.01 -4.26 17.04
C PRO A 61 31.63 -4.28 17.71
N THR A 62 31.41 -3.46 18.75
CA THR A 62 30.09 -3.36 19.41
C THR A 62 29.03 -2.79 18.48
N ALA A 63 29.35 -1.74 17.71
CA ALA A 63 28.47 -1.16 16.70
C ALA A 63 28.14 -2.15 15.58
N ALA A 64 29.13 -2.89 15.06
CA ALA A 64 28.92 -3.89 14.02
C ALA A 64 28.05 -5.07 14.51
N GLY A 65 28.31 -5.56 15.73
CA GLY A 65 27.54 -6.64 16.34
C GLY A 65 26.09 -6.25 16.57
N MET A 66 25.82 -5.08 17.18
CA MET A 66 24.45 -4.60 17.35
C MET A 66 23.78 -4.26 16.03
N GLY A 67 24.49 -3.62 15.10
CA GLY A 67 23.96 -3.29 13.77
C GLY A 67 23.49 -4.51 12.99
N SER A 68 24.29 -5.57 12.95
CA SER A 68 23.91 -6.82 12.27
C SER A 68 22.70 -7.49 12.92
N MET A 69 22.64 -7.53 14.26
CA MET A 69 21.49 -8.06 15.00
C MET A 69 20.20 -7.27 14.70
N TRP A 70 20.24 -5.94 14.78
CA TRP A 70 19.10 -5.07 14.46
C TRP A 70 18.71 -5.13 12.97
N GLY A 71 19.68 -5.30 12.08
CA GLY A 71 19.43 -5.53 10.66
C GLY A 71 18.67 -6.82 10.39
N ALA A 72 19.05 -7.93 11.04
CA ALA A 72 18.35 -9.20 10.93
C ALA A 72 16.92 -9.15 11.52
N ILE A 73 16.77 -8.50 12.67
CA ILE A 73 15.46 -8.24 13.30
C ILE A 73 14.60 -7.35 12.39
N GLY A 74 15.16 -6.28 11.83
CA GLY A 74 14.46 -5.40 10.90
C GLY A 74 13.98 -6.15 9.66
N PHE A 75 14.86 -6.95 9.06
CA PHE A 75 14.51 -7.75 7.87
C PHE A 75 13.38 -8.74 8.13
N THR A 76 13.47 -9.51 9.22
CA THR A 76 12.42 -10.46 9.62
C THR A 76 11.08 -9.76 9.92
N TYR A 77 11.12 -8.59 10.57
CA TYR A 77 9.94 -7.78 10.82
C TYR A 77 9.28 -7.26 9.52
N PHE A 78 10.03 -6.61 8.64
CA PHE A 78 9.46 -6.03 7.42
C PHE A 78 9.00 -7.09 6.43
N LEU A 79 9.69 -8.23 6.37
CA LEU A 79 9.28 -9.36 5.54
C LEU A 79 7.98 -9.99 6.07
N SER A 80 7.91 -10.29 7.37
CA SER A 80 6.69 -10.87 7.98
C SER A 80 5.50 -9.93 7.87
N ARG A 81 5.71 -8.62 8.09
CA ARG A 81 4.67 -7.59 7.89
C ARG A 81 4.15 -7.57 6.45
N ALA A 82 5.04 -7.66 5.46
CA ALA A 82 4.64 -7.69 4.06
C ALA A 82 3.78 -8.91 3.74
N GLN A 83 4.16 -10.10 4.22
CA GLN A 83 3.40 -11.34 4.00
C GLN A 83 2.04 -11.30 4.72
N LEU A 84 2.01 -10.88 5.99
CA LEU A 84 0.76 -10.74 6.76
C LEU A 84 -0.20 -9.74 6.13
N SER A 85 0.30 -8.62 5.60
CA SER A 85 -0.55 -7.64 4.92
C SER A 85 -1.20 -8.17 3.65
N LYS A 86 -0.48 -9.02 2.89
CA LYS A 86 -1.03 -9.70 1.70
C LYS A 86 -2.12 -10.70 2.11
N PHE A 87 -1.82 -11.53 3.11
CA PHE A 87 -2.76 -12.52 3.62
C PHE A 87 -4.05 -11.88 4.16
N LEU A 88 -3.94 -10.80 4.95
CA LEU A 88 -5.10 -10.08 5.47
C LEU A 88 -5.92 -9.39 4.36
N ALA A 89 -5.27 -8.91 3.31
CA ALA A 89 -5.97 -8.32 2.17
C ALA A 89 -6.75 -9.38 1.38
N GLU A 90 -6.17 -10.57 1.19
CA GLU A 90 -6.81 -11.71 0.50
C GLU A 90 -7.98 -12.28 1.31
N ALA A 91 -7.80 -12.43 2.63
CA ALA A 91 -8.85 -12.91 3.53
C ALA A 91 -10.08 -11.99 3.56
N ASP A 92 -9.92 -10.70 3.26
CA ASP A 92 -11.03 -9.74 3.22
C ASP A 92 -11.68 -9.65 1.84
N THR A 93 -10.98 -10.02 0.77
CA THR A 93 -11.60 -10.15 -0.57
C THR A 93 -12.60 -11.28 -0.69
N ASP A 94 -12.48 -12.32 0.15
CA ASP A 94 -13.39 -13.46 0.16
C ASP A 94 -14.74 -13.16 0.84
N LYS A 95 -14.88 -12.02 1.52
CA LYS A 95 -16.18 -11.62 2.04
C LYS A 95 -17.06 -11.14 0.88
N PRO A 96 -18.23 -11.79 0.64
CA PRO A 96 -19.14 -11.35 -0.40
C PRO A 96 -19.51 -9.89 -0.13
N ALA A 97 -19.34 -9.03 -1.14
CA ALA A 97 -19.70 -7.63 -1.01
C ALA A 97 -21.16 -7.56 -0.51
N PRO A 98 -21.46 -6.79 0.55
CA PRO A 98 -22.83 -6.63 0.98
C PRO A 98 -23.60 -6.11 -0.22
N VAL A 99 -24.55 -6.91 -0.71
CA VAL A 99 -25.45 -6.51 -1.78
C VAL A 99 -26.26 -5.36 -1.21
N GLN A 100 -25.80 -4.13 -1.41
CA GLN A 100 -26.62 -2.97 -1.11
C GLN A 100 -27.80 -3.04 -2.09
N PRO A 101 -29.04 -3.21 -1.59
CA PRO A 101 -30.21 -3.17 -2.45
C PRO A 101 -30.29 -1.76 -3.01
N THR A 102 -29.82 -1.57 -4.24
CA THR A 102 -29.93 -0.29 -4.94
C THR A 102 -31.30 -0.30 -5.61
N PRO A 103 -32.28 0.50 -5.16
CA PRO A 103 -33.57 0.56 -5.81
C PRO A 103 -33.42 1.32 -7.13
N GLY A 104 -33.64 0.64 -8.25
CA GLY A 104 -34.12 1.29 -9.47
C GLY A 104 -33.12 1.86 -10.49
N SER A 105 -31.91 1.32 -10.68
CA SER A 105 -31.12 1.70 -11.87
C SER A 105 -30.43 0.52 -12.55
N VAL A 106 -31.11 -0.01 -13.58
CA VAL A 106 -30.50 -0.84 -14.63
C VAL A 106 -29.71 0.09 -15.54
N THR A 107 -28.47 0.39 -15.19
CA THR A 107 -27.53 0.98 -16.14
C THR A 107 -26.20 0.29 -15.93
N ARG A 108 -25.72 -0.35 -17.00
CA ARG A 108 -24.48 -1.13 -17.10
C ARG A 108 -23.28 -0.24 -16.80
N ARG A 109 -23.02 0.03 -15.52
CA ARG A 109 -21.83 0.73 -15.04
C ARG A 109 -20.73 -0.31 -14.82
N THR A 110 -19.61 -0.10 -15.49
CA THR A 110 -18.31 -0.67 -15.18
C THR A 110 -18.14 -0.66 -13.65
N ILE A 111 -18.11 -1.85 -13.04
CA ILE A 111 -17.96 -2.00 -11.59
C ILE A 111 -16.50 -1.70 -11.26
N THR A 112 -16.13 -0.41 -11.27
CA THR A 112 -14.96 0.07 -10.57
C THR A 112 -15.29 -0.07 -9.08
N ARG A 113 -14.81 -1.15 -8.47
CA ARG A 113 -14.95 -1.40 -7.02
C ARG A 113 -14.44 -0.14 -6.30
N PRO A 114 -15.28 0.56 -5.51
CA PRO A 114 -14.82 1.72 -4.78
C PRO A 114 -13.64 1.30 -3.88
N PRO A 115 -12.61 2.16 -3.73
CA PRO A 115 -11.50 1.87 -2.84
C PRO A 115 -12.06 1.58 -1.43
N PRO A 116 -11.50 0.58 -0.72
CA PRO A 116 -11.96 0.26 0.63
C PRO A 116 -11.89 1.51 1.50
N PRO A 117 -12.82 1.68 2.46
CA PRO A 117 -12.80 2.83 3.36
C PRO A 117 -11.44 2.89 4.06
N ALA A 118 -10.86 4.10 4.15
CA ALA A 118 -9.51 4.32 4.68
C ALA A 118 -9.27 3.64 6.06
N THR A 119 -10.34 3.53 6.85
CA THR A 119 -10.36 2.88 8.17
C THR A 119 -10.03 1.37 8.13
N LEU A 120 -10.39 0.67 7.05
CA LEU A 120 -10.13 -0.76 6.89
C LEU A 120 -8.64 -1.02 6.61
N HIS A 121 -8.04 -0.18 5.77
CA HIS A 121 -6.61 -0.25 5.48
C HIS A 121 -5.78 -0.04 6.75
N ASP A 122 -6.11 0.96 7.57
CA ASP A 122 -5.42 1.25 8.83
C ASP A 122 -5.47 0.04 9.78
N ARG A 123 -6.62 -0.63 9.89
CA ARG A 123 -6.75 -1.86 10.69
C ARG A 123 -5.84 -2.98 10.20
N HIS A 124 -5.78 -3.23 8.90
CA HIS A 124 -4.91 -4.28 8.34
C HIS A 124 -3.44 -3.96 8.57
N THR A 125 -3.04 -2.68 8.43
CA THR A 125 -1.65 -2.30 8.71
C THR A 125 -1.27 -2.46 10.19
N LEU A 126 -2.21 -2.18 11.10
CA LEU A 126 -2.00 -2.36 12.54
C LEU A 126 -1.89 -3.84 12.89
N LEU A 127 -2.83 -4.68 12.45
CA LEU A 127 -2.81 -6.12 12.69
C LEU A 127 -1.57 -6.78 12.09
N ALA A 128 -1.19 -6.41 10.86
CA ALA A 128 0.03 -6.90 10.23
C ALA A 128 1.29 -6.49 11.02
N SER A 129 1.32 -5.28 11.59
CA SER A 129 2.46 -4.81 12.40
C SER A 129 2.56 -5.53 13.73
N VAL A 130 1.43 -5.76 14.42
CA VAL A 130 1.38 -6.52 15.68
C VAL A 130 1.77 -7.97 15.44
N GLY A 131 1.22 -8.61 14.40
CA GLY A 131 1.58 -9.99 14.02
C GLY A 131 3.04 -10.14 13.63
N ALA A 132 3.58 -9.19 12.86
CA ALA A 132 5.00 -9.16 12.52
C ALA A 132 5.90 -8.97 13.76
N GLY A 133 5.48 -8.12 14.70
CA GLY A 133 6.18 -7.93 15.98
C GLY A 133 6.20 -9.21 16.80
N ALA A 134 5.05 -9.89 16.93
CA ALA A 134 4.94 -11.17 17.63
C ALA A 134 5.83 -12.26 16.99
N PHE A 135 5.80 -12.36 15.66
CA PHE A 135 6.62 -13.31 14.92
C PHE A 135 8.12 -13.03 15.09
N THR A 136 8.52 -11.77 14.93
CA THR A 136 9.92 -11.35 15.06
C THR A 136 10.44 -11.58 16.48
N GLY A 137 9.66 -11.22 17.50
CA GLY A 137 9.99 -11.48 18.91
C GLY A 137 10.11 -12.97 19.21
N SER A 138 9.32 -13.81 18.55
CA SER A 138 9.37 -15.27 18.73
C SER A 138 10.67 -15.82 18.17
N VAL A 139 10.98 -15.46 16.92
CA VAL A 139 12.18 -15.89 16.22
C VAL A 139 13.44 -15.39 16.92
N SER A 140 13.49 -14.10 17.29
CA SER A 140 14.65 -13.53 17.98
C SER A 140 14.89 -14.19 19.33
N THR A 141 13.83 -14.47 20.10
CA THR A 141 13.96 -15.10 21.42
C THR A 141 14.40 -16.55 21.30
N LEU A 142 13.89 -17.29 20.31
CA LEU A 142 14.34 -18.66 20.02
C LEU A 142 15.81 -18.70 19.61
N LEU A 143 16.27 -17.73 18.81
CA LEU A 143 17.67 -17.65 18.39
C LEU A 143 18.62 -17.30 19.54
N VAL A 144 18.24 -16.37 20.41
CA VAL A 144 19.13 -15.88 21.48
C VAL A 144 19.09 -16.76 22.73
N TYR A 145 17.90 -17.19 23.17
CA TYR A 145 17.71 -17.88 24.45
C TYR A 145 17.42 -19.38 24.30
N GLY A 146 17.37 -19.88 23.06
CA GLY A 146 17.07 -21.27 22.75
C GLY A 146 15.65 -21.67 23.13
N ARG A 147 15.44 -22.95 23.47
CA ARG A 147 14.13 -23.54 23.81
C ARG A 147 13.69 -23.22 25.24
N ARG A 148 13.82 -21.98 25.71
CA ARG A 148 13.35 -21.54 27.04
C ARG A 148 11.95 -20.91 26.93
N PRO A 149 10.86 -21.68 27.06
CA PRO A 149 9.49 -21.17 26.82
C PRO A 149 9.09 -20.03 27.76
N ARG A 150 9.68 -19.97 28.96
CA ARG A 150 9.39 -18.92 29.96
C ARG A 150 9.78 -17.52 29.50
N VAL A 151 10.77 -17.38 28.63
CA VAL A 151 11.22 -16.08 28.10
C VAL A 151 10.53 -15.74 26.78
N LEU A 152 10.04 -16.76 26.06
CA LEU A 152 9.39 -16.60 24.75
C LEU A 152 8.14 -15.74 24.85
N LEU A 153 7.18 -16.11 25.70
CA LEU A 153 5.89 -15.41 25.83
C LEU A 153 6.00 -13.90 26.19
N PRO A 154 6.78 -13.49 27.20
CA PRO A 154 6.87 -12.06 27.51
C PRO A 154 7.59 -11.28 26.40
N ALA A 155 8.62 -11.86 25.78
CA ALA A 155 9.35 -11.19 24.70
C ALA A 155 8.49 -11.00 23.44
N THR A 156 7.66 -11.99 23.08
CA THR A 156 6.75 -11.89 21.95
C THR A 156 5.66 -10.86 22.17
N LEU A 157 5.08 -10.81 23.37
CA LEU A 157 4.07 -9.83 23.74
C LEU A 157 4.63 -8.41 23.74
N LEU A 158 5.84 -8.20 24.28
CA LEU A 158 6.50 -6.89 24.26
C LEU A 158 6.85 -6.45 22.83
N ALA A 159 7.33 -7.36 21.99
CA ALA A 159 7.61 -7.07 20.58
C ALA A 159 6.33 -6.74 19.79
N ALA A 160 5.24 -7.48 20.04
CA ALA A 160 3.94 -7.22 19.43
C ALA A 160 3.34 -5.87 19.88
N ALA A 161 3.38 -5.59 21.18
CA ALA A 161 2.88 -4.36 21.76
C ALA A 161 3.67 -3.14 21.29
N SER A 162 5.00 -3.20 21.29
CA SER A 162 5.85 -2.11 20.80
C SER A 162 5.62 -1.83 19.32
N ALA A 163 5.47 -2.86 18.48
CA ALA A 163 5.13 -2.69 17.08
C ALA A 163 3.73 -2.07 16.88
N GLY A 164 2.74 -2.47 17.69
CA GLY A 164 1.40 -1.90 17.67
C GLY A 164 1.38 -0.42 18.10
N ILE A 165 2.09 -0.07 19.16
CA ILE A 165 2.23 1.32 19.63
C ILE A 165 2.94 2.17 18.57
N ALA A 166 4.05 1.68 18.02
CA ALA A 166 4.79 2.40 16.98
C ALA A 166 3.94 2.65 15.72
N GLN A 167 3.18 1.63 15.27
CA GLN A 167 2.28 1.80 14.14
C GLN A 167 1.13 2.77 14.47
N SER A 168 0.58 2.72 15.69
CA SER A 168 -0.48 3.64 16.13
C SER A 168 0.01 5.09 16.18
N ALA A 169 1.21 5.32 16.73
CA ALA A 169 1.86 6.62 16.75
C ALA A 169 2.12 7.14 15.33
N TYR A 170 2.57 6.27 14.41
CA TYR A 170 2.76 6.62 13.01
C TYR A 170 1.45 7.02 12.33
N THR A 171 0.38 6.25 12.52
CA THR A 171 -0.94 6.55 11.96
C THR A 171 -1.51 7.85 12.54
N TRP A 172 -1.34 8.09 13.84
CA TRP A 172 -1.75 9.34 14.48
C TRP A 172 -0.97 10.56 13.95
N ALA A 173 0.36 10.44 13.80
CA ALA A 173 1.19 11.49 13.22
C ALA A 173 0.81 11.80 11.76
N ARG A 174 0.37 10.79 11.01
CA ARG A 174 -0.13 10.97 9.65
C ARG A 174 -1.47 11.71 9.63
N HIS A 175 -2.43 11.31 10.46
CA HIS A 175 -3.75 11.95 10.53
C HIS A 175 -3.66 13.39 11.00
N THR A 176 -2.92 13.65 12.08
CA THR A 176 -2.68 15.02 12.59
C THR A 176 -2.07 15.93 11.53
N ARG A 177 -1.16 15.42 10.69
CA ARG A 177 -0.62 16.17 9.57
C ARG A 177 -1.66 16.44 8.47
N GLN A 178 -2.51 15.47 8.14
CA GLN A 178 -3.58 15.66 7.16
C GLN A 178 -4.59 16.69 7.65
N ASP A 179 -5.00 16.62 8.91
CA ASP A 179 -5.90 17.58 9.55
C ASP A 179 -5.28 18.98 9.55
N LEU A 180 -3.98 19.09 9.82
CA LEU A 180 -3.28 20.37 9.80
C LEU A 180 -3.19 20.96 8.38
N LEU A 181 -3.00 20.14 7.36
CA LEU A 181 -3.04 20.59 5.97
C LEU A 181 -4.45 21.07 5.60
N LEU A 182 -5.50 20.30 5.93
CA LEU A 182 -6.89 20.68 5.69
C LEU A 182 -7.25 21.98 6.42
N TRP A 183 -6.81 22.13 7.67
CA TRP A 183 -6.99 23.35 8.45
C TRP A 183 -6.32 24.55 7.79
N LYS A 184 -5.08 24.40 7.28
CA LYS A 184 -4.40 25.48 6.52
C LYS A 184 -5.15 25.85 5.24
N TYR A 185 -5.66 24.87 4.50
CA TYR A 185 -6.46 25.14 3.30
C TYR A 185 -7.74 25.91 3.63
N GLN A 186 -8.44 25.52 4.70
CA GLN A 186 -9.66 26.18 5.14
C GLN A 186 -9.38 27.60 5.69
N ALA A 187 -8.29 27.78 6.45
CA ALA A 187 -7.91 29.07 7.03
C ALA A 187 -7.51 30.10 5.95
N ASN A 188 -6.94 29.65 4.83
CA ASN A 188 -6.56 30.52 3.72
C ASN A 188 -7.75 30.92 2.81
N GLY A 189 -8.99 30.58 3.17
CA GLY A 189 -10.17 30.95 2.39
C GLY A 189 -10.25 30.28 1.00
N ALA A 190 -9.38 29.31 0.73
CA ALA A 190 -9.46 28.50 -0.47
C ALA A 190 -10.67 27.57 -0.34
N ASN A 191 -11.82 27.99 -0.86
CA ASN A 191 -12.96 27.11 -1.07
C ASN A 191 -12.45 25.91 -1.89
N VAL A 192 -12.30 24.75 -1.25
CA VAL A 192 -11.79 23.52 -1.87
C VAL A 192 -12.65 23.13 -3.08
N GLU A 193 -13.94 23.47 -3.09
CA GLU A 193 -14.83 23.33 -4.25
C GLU A 193 -14.50 24.29 -5.40
N ALA A 194 -14.04 25.51 -5.13
CA ALA A 194 -13.64 26.46 -6.15
C ALA A 194 -12.28 26.09 -6.75
N ALA A 195 -11.33 25.59 -5.95
CA ALA A 195 -9.99 25.19 -6.42
C ALA A 195 -10.04 23.95 -7.33
N VAL A 196 -10.96 22.99 -7.08
CA VAL A 196 -11.18 21.84 -7.97
C VAL A 196 -11.88 22.26 -9.27
N THR A 197 -12.64 23.36 -9.27
CA THR A 197 -13.41 23.84 -10.43
C THR A 197 -12.66 24.90 -11.26
N SER A 198 -11.59 25.50 -10.73
CA SER A 198 -10.84 26.62 -11.36
C SER A 198 -9.39 26.27 -11.73
N GLN A 199 -9.15 25.07 -12.24
CA GLN A 199 -7.83 24.58 -12.65
C GLN A 199 -7.25 25.25 -13.94
N GLY A 200 -7.57 26.52 -14.19
CA GLY A 200 -7.16 27.25 -15.40
C GLY A 200 -6.74 28.72 -15.19
N GLY A 201 -6.61 29.21 -13.96
CA GLY A 201 -6.27 30.62 -13.69
C GLY A 201 -5.02 30.78 -12.82
N GLU A 202 -3.98 31.42 -13.39
CA GLU A 202 -2.71 31.81 -12.77
C GLU A 202 -2.83 32.15 -11.27
N HIS A 203 -2.25 31.29 -10.42
CA HIS A 203 -2.12 31.56 -8.99
C HIS A 203 -0.90 32.46 -8.74
N LYS A 204 -1.17 33.75 -8.47
CA LYS A 204 -0.18 34.67 -7.91
C LYS A 204 0.21 34.20 -6.50
N GLN A 205 1.45 33.76 -6.37
CA GLN A 205 2.16 33.62 -5.10
C GLN A 205 1.98 34.88 -4.25
N THR A 206 1.30 34.75 -3.11
CA THR A 206 1.36 35.76 -2.05
C THR A 206 2.16 35.16 -0.90
N GLN A 207 3.34 35.74 -0.65
CA GLN A 207 4.26 35.42 0.44
C GLN A 207 3.58 35.55 1.81
N GLN A 208 3.66 34.50 2.63
CA GLN A 208 4.47 34.40 3.85
C GLN A 208 4.40 35.59 4.82
N GLN A 209 3.82 35.35 6.01
CA GLN A 209 4.44 35.77 7.26
C GLN A 209 3.89 34.93 8.42
N GLN A 210 4.79 34.34 9.22
CA GLN A 210 4.54 33.47 10.39
C GLN A 210 4.15 32.03 9.97
N GLN A 211 4.99 31.00 10.06
CA GLN A 211 5.52 30.41 11.30
C GLN A 211 6.76 29.53 11.03
N PRO A 212 7.96 29.88 11.55
CA PRO A 212 9.22 29.19 11.21
C PRO A 212 9.43 27.83 11.86
N MET A 213 8.77 27.55 13.01
CA MET A 213 9.00 26.30 13.74
C MET A 213 8.25 25.11 13.14
N TRP A 214 7.07 25.35 12.57
CA TRP A 214 6.25 24.30 11.95
C TRP A 214 6.69 23.94 10.53
N ASP A 215 7.27 24.90 9.82
CA ASP A 215 7.84 24.67 8.50
C ASP A 215 9.02 23.67 8.55
N ALA A 216 9.77 23.66 9.66
CA ALA A 216 10.80 22.66 9.91
C ALA A 216 10.24 21.24 10.09
N LEU A 217 9.02 21.09 10.64
CA LEU A 217 8.34 19.81 10.84
C LEU A 217 7.67 19.29 9.56
N VAL A 218 7.21 20.19 8.69
CA VAL A 218 6.56 19.84 7.43
C VAL A 218 7.59 19.64 6.29
N ASN A 219 8.70 20.38 6.31
CA ASN A 219 9.80 20.27 5.34
C ASN A 219 10.91 19.32 5.78
N THR A 220 10.75 18.58 6.87
CA THR A 220 11.78 17.62 7.28
C THR A 220 11.85 16.47 6.28
N LYS A 221 13.02 16.36 5.62
CA LYS A 221 13.38 15.43 4.54
C LYS A 221 13.12 13.93 4.80
N TRP A 222 12.79 13.58 6.04
CA TRP A 222 12.60 12.22 6.55
C TRP A 222 11.15 11.73 6.44
N MET A 223 10.19 12.64 6.21
CA MET A 223 8.79 12.25 6.06
C MET A 223 8.45 11.90 4.61
N PRO A 224 7.80 10.74 4.36
CA PRO A 224 7.56 10.21 3.02
C PRO A 224 6.52 10.97 2.20
N VAL A 225 5.90 12.01 2.76
CA VAL A 225 4.98 12.90 2.06
C VAL A 225 5.61 14.29 2.10
N ARG A 226 6.12 14.77 0.97
CA ARG A 226 6.53 16.17 0.80
C ARG A 226 5.30 16.93 0.29
N PRO A 227 5.01 18.17 0.74
CA PRO A 227 4.11 19.02 -0.03
C PRO A 227 4.74 19.17 -1.41
N LEU A 228 4.12 18.58 -2.45
CA LEU A 228 4.56 18.84 -3.81
C LEU A 228 4.23 20.29 -4.09
N THR A 229 5.22 21.03 -4.59
CA THR A 229 4.94 22.32 -5.23
C THR A 229 4.00 22.08 -6.41
N ASP A 230 3.20 23.08 -6.79
CA ASP A 230 2.24 22.93 -7.90
C ASP A 230 2.94 22.42 -9.18
N ASP A 231 4.17 22.88 -9.43
CA ASP A 231 5.00 22.41 -10.54
C ASP A 231 5.40 20.93 -10.40
N GLU A 232 5.88 20.50 -9.23
CA GLU A 232 6.19 19.08 -8.98
C GLU A 232 4.94 18.20 -9.08
N TYR A 233 3.78 18.72 -8.64
CA TYR A 233 2.51 18.02 -8.74
C TYR A 233 2.11 17.81 -10.20
N LEU A 234 2.17 18.86 -11.02
CA LEU A 234 1.91 18.79 -12.47
C LEU A 234 2.87 17.83 -13.17
N VAL A 235 4.17 17.85 -12.83
CA VAL A 235 5.15 16.90 -13.37
C VAL A 235 4.81 15.46 -12.97
N SER A 236 4.39 15.23 -11.73
CA SER A 236 3.97 13.90 -11.27
C SER A 236 2.68 13.43 -11.96
N LEU A 237 1.76 14.37 -12.23
CA LEU A 237 0.49 14.09 -12.90
C LEU A 237 0.74 13.72 -14.36
N ASN A 238 1.59 14.47 -15.07
CA ASN A 238 1.98 14.16 -16.43
C ASN A 238 2.68 12.79 -16.52
N GLY A 239 3.51 12.45 -15.52
CA GLY A 239 4.10 11.11 -15.43
C GLY A 239 3.06 10.00 -15.26
N GLN A 240 2.04 10.23 -14.42
CA GLN A 240 0.94 9.27 -14.24
C GLN A 240 0.06 9.16 -15.49
N VAL A 241 -0.23 10.27 -16.17
CA VAL A 241 -0.99 10.28 -17.44
C VAL A 241 -0.24 9.49 -18.50
N ALA A 242 1.07 9.74 -18.68
CA ALA A 242 1.88 8.98 -19.63
C ALA A 242 1.92 7.48 -19.32
N GLN A 243 1.96 7.11 -18.03
CA GLN A 243 1.89 5.71 -17.61
C GLN A 243 0.53 5.08 -17.93
N VAL A 244 -0.56 5.79 -17.65
CA VAL A 244 -1.92 5.33 -17.97
C VAL A 244 -2.11 5.22 -19.48
N GLU A 245 -1.63 6.17 -20.27
CA GLU A 245 -1.65 6.11 -21.74
C GLU A 245 -0.87 4.89 -22.26
N ALA A 246 0.28 4.59 -21.68
CA ALA A 246 1.05 3.39 -22.03
C ALA A 246 0.30 2.09 -21.68
N GLU A 247 -0.44 2.07 -20.57
CA GLU A 247 -1.30 0.94 -20.20
C GLU A 247 -2.51 0.82 -21.15
N VAL A 248 -3.16 1.91 -21.51
CA VAL A 248 -4.27 1.93 -22.49
C VAL A 248 -3.79 1.41 -23.85
N ALA A 249 -2.65 1.89 -24.35
CA ALA A 249 -2.07 1.42 -25.61
C ALA A 249 -1.75 -0.09 -25.57
N LYS A 250 -1.37 -0.63 -24.41
CA LYS A 250 -1.17 -2.07 -24.23
C LYS A 250 -2.50 -2.83 -24.33
N TYR A 251 -3.58 -2.32 -23.74
CA TYR A 251 -4.90 -2.94 -23.83
C TYR A 251 -5.50 -2.87 -25.24
N GLU A 252 -5.31 -1.78 -25.97
CA GLU A 252 -5.74 -1.66 -27.35
C GLU A 252 -5.08 -2.71 -28.25
N ARG A 253 -3.77 -2.95 -28.10
CA ARG A 253 -3.08 -4.03 -28.83
C ARG A 253 -3.63 -5.42 -28.50
N VAL A 254 -4.01 -5.65 -27.25
CA VAL A 254 -4.62 -6.91 -26.83
C VAL A 254 -6.00 -7.06 -27.45
N MET A 255 -6.82 -6.01 -27.40
CA MET A 255 -8.16 -6.01 -28.02
C MET A 255 -8.11 -6.21 -29.53
N GLY A 256 -7.16 -5.57 -30.23
CA GLY A 256 -6.96 -5.78 -31.66
C GLY A 256 -6.64 -7.23 -32.00
N LYS A 257 -5.70 -7.86 -31.28
CA LYS A 257 -5.38 -9.28 -31.46
C LYS A 257 -6.56 -10.21 -31.17
N LEU A 258 -7.39 -9.87 -30.19
CA LEU A 258 -8.61 -10.63 -29.88
C LEU A 258 -9.65 -10.49 -31.01
N GLN A 259 -9.84 -9.29 -31.56
CA GLN A 259 -10.74 -9.07 -32.69
C GLN A 259 -10.28 -9.80 -33.95
N GLU A 260 -8.98 -9.78 -34.26
CA GLU A 260 -8.39 -10.56 -35.36
C GLU A 260 -8.67 -12.06 -35.18
N ARG A 261 -8.45 -12.62 -33.99
CA ARG A 261 -8.76 -14.03 -33.72
C ARG A 261 -10.24 -14.37 -33.85
N ILE A 262 -11.13 -13.48 -33.41
CA ILE A 262 -12.57 -13.68 -33.57
C ILE A 262 -12.92 -13.73 -35.06
N ARG A 263 -12.35 -12.82 -35.85
CA ARG A 263 -12.56 -12.79 -37.30
C ARG A 263 -12.03 -14.05 -38.00
N GLU A 264 -10.83 -14.51 -37.65
CA GLU A 264 -10.25 -15.76 -38.19
C GLU A 264 -11.16 -16.97 -37.88
N LEU A 265 -11.74 -17.02 -36.67
CA LEU A 265 -12.67 -18.08 -36.29
C LEU A 265 -14.00 -18.00 -37.07
N GLU A 266 -14.53 -16.80 -37.31
CA GLU A 266 -15.74 -16.62 -38.13
C GLU A 266 -15.52 -17.01 -39.59
N GLU A 267 -14.35 -16.73 -40.17
CA GLU A 267 -13.98 -17.14 -41.52
C GLU A 267 -13.83 -18.68 -41.60
N ALA A 268 -13.16 -19.29 -40.62
CA ALA A 268 -13.01 -20.75 -40.53
C ALA A 268 -14.34 -21.49 -40.31
N GLU A 269 -15.34 -20.86 -39.68
CA GLU A 269 -16.68 -21.42 -39.52
C GLU A 269 -17.49 -21.36 -40.82
N ARG A 270 -17.31 -20.32 -41.66
CA ARG A 270 -17.97 -20.22 -42.97
C ARG A 270 -17.43 -21.19 -44.02
N GLU A 271 -16.19 -21.65 -43.87
CA GLU A 271 -15.56 -22.61 -44.79
C GLU A 271 -15.95 -24.07 -44.50
N LYS A 272 -16.67 -24.34 -43.40
CA LYS A 272 -17.18 -25.68 -43.04
C LYS A 272 -18.63 -25.88 -43.49
#